data_AF-A0A1B8FCT2-F1
#
_entry.id   AF-A0A1B8FCT2-F1
#
_cell.length_a   1.000
_cell.length_b   1.000
_cell.length_c   1.000
_cell.angle_alpha   90.00
_cell.angle_beta   90.00
_cell.angle_gamma   90.00
#
_symmetry.space_group_name_H-M   'P 1'
#
loop_
_entity.id
_entity.type
_entity.pdbx_description
1 polymer ?
#
loop_
_entity_poly.entity_id
_entity_poly.type
_entity_poly.pdbx_seq_one_letter_code
_entity_poly.pdbx_strand_id
1 'polypeptide(L)'
;MIAKGVQHGYIFDGEAIIFLHIPNDDPSTVFYHLSIPRLDFQEDDENRLHRTGVAQILAFILSAHAAERPGQSWHDAAALLETWAVEYIDILKKIPETERKAPRCSPYNASRWKGFTRSPIKTRSRLQTATCNKPVIDQAREKSDEDDDNPPTPTPSRITRPRIGQVKAKPEKRQRASRGSKSYSTEQEVEEVSTTRIEDRPYCTQKCLLGLAISGTLDEQCPNLRDHGNRHIKKSTFLRLIRIQLARDRSNKADCKPLYVKGARGTLFKIRLSSHGYTLVAKGMEEHDISHLLQERKVHNRLRSLQGNCIPVCLGTSNLKLPYYYDLSVPYSKCKKSIAVNAAAQASHEVSRTTR
;
A
#
# COMPACT_ATOMS: atom_id res chain seq x y z
N MET A 1 0.43 16.06 -9.34
CA MET A 1 1.05 14.77 -8.96
C MET A 1 1.86 14.91 -7.66
N ILE A 2 2.90 15.76 -7.61
CA ILE A 2 3.75 16.01 -6.41
C ILE A 2 2.98 16.34 -5.13
N ALA A 3 2.21 17.43 -5.13
CA ALA A 3 1.44 17.87 -3.95
C ALA A 3 0.47 16.81 -3.40
N LYS A 4 0.12 15.85 -4.27
CA LYS A 4 -0.85 14.80 -4.04
C LYS A 4 -0.19 13.45 -3.70
N GLY A 5 1.15 13.36 -3.74
CA GLY A 5 1.87 12.11 -3.47
C GLY A 5 1.60 11.00 -4.49
N VAL A 6 1.26 11.37 -5.73
CA VAL A 6 0.94 10.41 -6.79
C VAL A 6 2.07 10.36 -7.79
N GLN A 7 2.60 9.16 -8.00
CA GLN A 7 3.68 8.88 -8.95
C GLN A 7 3.19 8.67 -10.38
N HIS A 8 1.98 8.12 -10.54
CA HIS A 8 1.44 7.72 -11.83
C HIS A 8 0.26 8.62 -12.21
N GLY A 9 0.32 9.24 -13.38
CA GLY A 9 -0.76 10.05 -13.93
C GLY A 9 -0.84 9.86 -15.43
N TYR A 10 -1.92 10.28 -16.06
CA TYR A 10 -1.96 10.36 -17.51
C TYR A 10 -2.81 11.55 -17.95
N ILE A 11 -2.54 12.01 -19.18
CA ILE A 11 -3.31 13.04 -19.87
C ILE A 11 -3.89 12.39 -21.12
N PHE A 12 -5.16 12.69 -21.42
CA PHE A 12 -5.83 12.20 -22.62
C PHE A 12 -6.48 13.37 -23.35
N ASP A 13 -6.17 13.54 -24.63
CA ASP A 13 -6.69 14.63 -25.46
C ASP A 13 -7.83 14.20 -26.41
N GLY A 14 -8.10 12.89 -26.50
CA GLY A 14 -9.07 12.29 -27.41
C GLY A 14 -8.43 11.40 -28.48
N GLU A 15 -7.15 11.62 -28.79
CA GLU A 15 -6.40 10.91 -29.84
C GLU A 15 -5.17 10.20 -29.27
N ALA A 16 -4.49 10.85 -28.34
CA ALA A 16 -3.28 10.38 -27.69
C ALA A 16 -3.46 10.30 -26.16
N ILE A 17 -2.80 9.31 -25.57
CA ILE A 17 -2.65 9.12 -24.13
C ILE A 17 -1.19 9.40 -23.78
N ILE A 18 -0.94 10.36 -22.90
CA ILE A 18 0.38 10.65 -22.35
C ILE A 18 0.41 10.11 -20.93
N PHE A 19 1.05 8.97 -20.73
CA PHE A 19 1.32 8.42 -19.41
C PHE A 19 2.48 9.17 -18.77
N LEU A 20 2.38 9.43 -17.47
CA LEU A 20 3.34 10.18 -16.67
C LEU A 20 3.76 9.34 -15.47
N HIS A 21 5.06 9.29 -15.20
CA HIS A 21 5.62 8.59 -14.05
C HIS A 21 6.68 9.45 -13.35
N ILE A 22 6.50 9.68 -12.05
CA ILE A 22 7.48 10.31 -11.18
C ILE A 22 8.10 9.20 -10.33
N PRO A 23 9.42 8.95 -10.44
CA PRO A 23 10.10 7.94 -9.65
C PRO A 23 9.96 8.17 -8.15
N ASN A 24 10.09 7.09 -7.39
CA ASN A 24 10.10 7.16 -5.93
C ASN A 24 11.41 7.70 -5.36
N ASP A 25 12.51 7.51 -6.08
CA ASP A 25 13.84 7.90 -5.61
C ASP A 25 14.14 9.38 -5.94
N ASP A 26 13.52 9.89 -7.01
CA ASP A 26 13.73 11.26 -7.49
C ASP A 26 12.40 11.93 -7.85
N PRO A 27 11.88 12.86 -7.03
CA PRO A 27 10.69 13.64 -7.35
C PRO A 27 10.93 14.75 -8.38
N SER A 28 12.18 15.04 -8.78
CA SER A 28 12.51 16.15 -9.68
C SER A 28 12.26 15.84 -11.16
N THR A 29 12.25 14.56 -11.51
CA THR A 29 12.10 14.10 -12.89
C THR A 29 10.72 13.49 -13.12
N VAL A 30 10.07 13.89 -14.23
CA VAL A 30 8.86 13.22 -14.72
C VAL A 30 9.17 12.51 -16.04
N PHE A 31 8.99 11.20 -16.05
CA PHE A 31 9.01 10.40 -17.26
C PHE A 31 7.65 10.45 -17.93
N TYR A 32 7.64 10.43 -19.25
CA TYR A 32 6.41 10.34 -20.02
C TYR A 32 6.50 9.27 -21.09
N HIS A 33 5.35 8.66 -21.42
CA HIS A 33 5.19 7.76 -22.55
C HIS A 33 3.96 8.19 -23.35
N LEU A 34 4.18 8.52 -24.61
CA LEU A 34 3.11 8.84 -25.56
C LEU A 34 2.62 7.55 -26.21
N SER A 35 1.32 7.31 -26.12
CA SER A 35 0.64 6.27 -26.88
C SER A 35 -0.47 6.89 -27.70
N ILE A 36 -0.55 6.50 -28.98
CA ILE A 36 -1.62 6.88 -29.89
C ILE A 36 -2.31 5.58 -30.29
N PRO A 37 -3.35 5.13 -29.56
CA PRO A 37 -3.93 3.79 -29.75
C PRO A 37 -4.34 3.47 -31.19
N ARG A 38 -4.74 4.49 -31.98
CA ARG A 38 -5.08 4.32 -33.39
C ARG A 38 -3.87 3.93 -34.26
N LEU A 39 -2.68 4.45 -33.94
CA LEU A 39 -1.44 4.18 -34.68
C LEU A 39 -0.67 3.00 -34.10
N ASP A 40 -0.69 2.84 -32.78
CA ASP A 40 0.03 1.78 -32.06
C ASP A 40 -0.59 0.39 -32.29
N PHE A 41 -1.83 0.36 -32.76
CA PHE A 41 -2.54 -0.83 -33.19
C PHE A 41 -2.05 -1.31 -34.57
N GLN A 42 -0.99 -2.13 -34.57
CA GLN A 42 -0.47 -2.78 -35.78
C GLN A 42 -1.23 -4.08 -36.11
N GLU A 43 -1.25 -4.46 -37.40
CA GLU A 43 -2.07 -5.58 -37.91
C GLU A 43 -1.52 -6.98 -37.61
N ASP A 44 -0.21 -7.12 -37.33
CA ASP A 44 0.50 -8.41 -37.32
C ASP A 44 0.70 -9.08 -35.94
N ASP A 45 0.11 -8.55 -34.85
CA ASP A 45 0.26 -9.14 -33.51
C ASP A 45 -0.92 -10.07 -33.17
N GLU A 46 -0.70 -11.36 -32.91
CA GLU A 46 -1.78 -12.31 -32.59
C GLU A 46 -2.62 -11.89 -31.36
N ASN A 47 -2.07 -11.10 -30.43
CA ASN A 47 -2.73 -10.69 -29.20
C ASN A 47 -2.87 -9.16 -29.07
N ARG A 48 -3.49 -8.53 -30.08
CA ARG A 48 -3.73 -7.08 -30.27
C ARG A 48 -4.37 -6.30 -29.10
N LEU A 49 -4.97 -6.98 -28.12
CA LEU A 49 -5.76 -6.32 -27.07
C LEU A 49 -4.94 -5.40 -26.18
N HIS A 50 -3.67 -5.75 -25.90
CA HIS A 50 -2.81 -4.99 -24.98
C HIS A 50 -2.42 -3.59 -25.48
N ARG A 51 -2.52 -3.33 -26.79
CA ARG A 51 -2.24 -2.02 -27.41
C ARG A 51 -3.47 -1.12 -27.53
N THR A 52 -4.64 -1.61 -27.13
CA THR A 52 -5.83 -0.76 -27.07
C THR A 52 -5.68 0.26 -25.94
N GLY A 53 -6.21 1.47 -26.13
CA GLY A 53 -6.17 2.49 -25.07
C GLY A 53 -6.80 2.00 -23.77
N VAL A 54 -7.87 1.19 -23.85
CA VAL A 54 -8.50 0.57 -22.67
C VAL A 54 -7.55 -0.36 -21.94
N ALA A 55 -6.85 -1.25 -22.66
CA ALA A 55 -5.93 -2.19 -22.03
C ALA A 55 -4.69 -1.49 -21.45
N GLN A 56 -4.16 -0.48 -22.14
CA GLN A 56 -3.03 0.30 -21.64
C GLN A 56 -3.40 1.11 -20.40
N ILE A 57 -4.55 1.78 -20.39
CA ILE A 57 -5.05 2.49 -19.19
C ILE A 57 -5.28 1.51 -18.05
N LEU A 58 -5.90 0.36 -18.32
CA LEU A 58 -6.11 -0.68 -17.30
C LEU A 58 -4.78 -1.18 -16.73
N ALA A 59 -3.81 -1.52 -17.59
CA ALA A 59 -2.48 -1.95 -17.18
C ALA A 59 -1.78 -0.87 -16.34
N PHE A 60 -1.87 0.39 -16.78
CA PHE A 60 -1.30 1.53 -16.07
C PHE A 60 -1.91 1.73 -14.68
N ILE A 61 -3.24 1.63 -14.57
CA ILE A 61 -3.95 1.72 -13.28
C ILE A 61 -3.52 0.56 -12.36
N LEU A 62 -3.44 -0.67 -12.88
CA LEU A 62 -2.99 -1.83 -12.12
C LEU A 62 -1.54 -1.66 -11.63
N SER A 63 -0.65 -1.17 -12.49
CA SER A 63 0.74 -0.84 -12.13
C SER A 63 0.79 0.26 -11.06
N ALA A 64 -0.02 1.31 -11.19
CA ALA A 64 -0.10 2.39 -10.21
C ALA A 64 -0.60 1.91 -8.83
N HIS A 65 -1.53 0.95 -8.81
CA HIS A 65 -2.03 0.33 -7.57
C HIS A 65 -1.02 -0.63 -6.93
N ALA A 66 -0.25 -1.35 -7.75
CA ALA A 66 0.79 -2.26 -7.28
C ALA A 66 2.07 -1.53 -6.82
N ALA A 67 2.28 -0.31 -7.29
CA ALA A 67 3.45 0.49 -6.95
C ALA A 67 3.51 0.83 -5.45
N GLU A 68 4.71 0.77 -4.88
CA GLU A 68 4.96 1.24 -3.53
C GLU A 68 4.78 2.76 -3.47
N ARG A 69 3.95 3.23 -2.54
CA ARG A 69 3.70 4.66 -2.39
C ARG A 69 4.96 5.41 -1.96
N PRO A 70 5.07 6.69 -2.32
CA PRO A 70 6.17 7.52 -1.84
C PRO A 70 6.21 7.61 -0.32
N GLY A 71 7.42 7.43 0.20
CA GLY A 71 7.75 7.71 1.59
C GLY A 71 7.78 9.21 1.85
N GLN A 72 8.06 9.54 3.09
CA GLN A 72 8.12 10.94 3.50
C GLN A 72 9.34 11.68 2.94
N SER A 73 10.46 10.98 2.72
CA SER A 73 11.68 11.51 2.12
C SER A 73 11.43 12.05 0.71
N TRP A 74 10.56 11.40 -0.06
CA TRP A 74 10.16 11.87 -1.38
C TRP A 74 9.44 13.21 -1.29
N HIS A 75 8.54 13.38 -0.32
CA HIS A 75 7.86 14.66 -0.08
C HIS A 75 8.82 15.74 0.44
N ASP A 76 9.77 15.37 1.29
CA ASP A 76 10.78 16.30 1.80
C ASP A 76 11.68 16.79 0.67
N ALA A 77 12.14 15.90 -0.21
CA ALA A 77 12.90 16.24 -1.40
C ALA A 77 12.09 17.10 -2.38
N ALA A 78 10.82 16.73 -2.62
CA ALA A 78 9.92 17.48 -3.48
C ALA A 78 9.65 18.91 -2.96
N ALA A 79 9.66 19.11 -1.64
CA ALA A 79 9.47 20.42 -1.03
C ALA A 79 10.67 21.37 -1.22
N LEU A 80 11.84 20.83 -1.59
CA LEU A 80 13.04 21.60 -1.92
C LEU A 80 13.11 21.99 -3.40
N LEU A 81 12.26 21.41 -4.24
CA LEU A 81 12.25 21.71 -5.67
C LEU A 81 11.71 23.12 -5.92
N GLU A 82 12.29 23.77 -6.92
CA GLU A 82 11.80 25.06 -7.38
C GLU A 82 10.40 24.93 -7.96
N THR A 83 9.61 25.99 -7.78
CA THR A 83 8.29 26.03 -8.39
C THR A 83 8.48 26.27 -9.88
N TRP A 84 7.84 25.45 -10.72
CA TRP A 84 7.90 25.61 -12.16
C TRP A 84 7.46 27.03 -12.56
N ALA A 85 8.40 27.82 -13.08
CA ALA A 85 8.22 29.25 -13.30
C ALA A 85 7.31 29.61 -14.49
N VAL A 86 6.84 28.60 -15.22
CA VAL A 86 6.00 28.81 -16.40
C VAL A 86 4.56 28.45 -16.06
N GLU A 87 3.72 29.46 -15.93
CA GLU A 87 2.28 29.27 -15.81
C GLU A 87 1.73 28.68 -17.12
N TYR A 88 0.85 27.68 -17.01
CA TYR A 88 0.21 27.05 -18.16
C TYR A 88 -0.48 28.08 -19.07
N ILE A 89 -1.01 29.15 -18.49
CA ILE A 89 -1.65 30.26 -19.20
C ILE A 89 -0.66 30.96 -20.13
N ASP A 90 0.61 31.10 -19.73
CA ASP A 90 1.62 31.79 -20.54
C ASP A 90 2.08 30.94 -21.72
N ILE A 91 2.08 29.61 -21.58
CA ILE A 91 2.28 28.69 -22.71
C ILE A 91 1.06 28.74 -23.63
N LEU A 92 -0.15 28.69 -23.08
CA LEU A 92 -1.38 28.78 -23.86
C LEU A 92 -1.48 30.07 -24.69
N LYS A 93 -1.06 31.21 -24.14
CA LYS A 93 -1.03 32.49 -24.86
C LYS A 93 -0.07 32.50 -26.05
N LYS A 94 0.96 31.66 -26.03
CA LYS A 94 1.90 31.51 -27.15
C LYS A 94 1.36 30.63 -28.27
N ILE A 95 0.34 29.81 -28.00
CA ILE A 95 -0.33 28.99 -29.03
C ILE A 95 -1.33 29.89 -29.78
N PRO A 96 -1.27 29.94 -31.12
CA PRO A 96 -2.20 30.76 -31.92
C PRO A 96 -3.67 30.48 -31.57
N GLU A 97 -4.50 31.52 -31.51
CA GLU A 97 -5.93 31.37 -31.19
C GLU A 97 -6.67 30.46 -32.17
N THR A 98 -6.22 30.41 -33.42
CA THR A 98 -6.75 29.56 -34.49
C THR A 98 -6.57 28.07 -34.19
N GLU A 99 -5.44 27.67 -33.60
CA GLU A 99 -5.20 26.31 -33.15
C GLU A 99 -5.91 26.01 -31.83
N ARG A 100 -5.89 26.98 -30.89
CA ARG A 100 -6.51 26.83 -29.55
C ARG A 100 -8.02 26.67 -29.61
N LYS A 101 -8.69 27.33 -30.56
CA LYS A 101 -10.16 27.33 -30.73
C LYS A 101 -10.61 26.51 -31.95
N ALA A 102 -9.72 25.74 -32.58
CA ALA A 102 -10.09 24.90 -33.71
C ALA A 102 -11.24 23.96 -33.30
N PRO A 103 -12.32 23.85 -34.10
CA PRO A 103 -13.38 22.90 -33.84
C PRO A 103 -12.80 21.49 -33.75
N ARG A 104 -12.99 20.82 -32.60
CA ARG A 104 -12.61 19.42 -32.45
C ARG A 104 -13.59 18.56 -33.22
N CYS A 105 -13.32 18.34 -34.51
CA CYS A 105 -14.00 17.29 -35.25
C CYS A 105 -13.34 15.96 -34.90
N SER A 106 -13.77 15.31 -33.82
CA SER A 106 -13.42 13.90 -33.67
C SER A 106 -14.18 13.12 -34.76
N PRO A 107 -13.51 12.41 -35.68
CA PRO A 107 -14.19 11.50 -36.61
C PRO A 107 -14.74 10.25 -35.90
N TYR A 108 -14.74 10.24 -34.56
CA TYR A 108 -15.17 9.14 -33.73
C TYR A 108 -16.67 8.92 -33.87
N ASN A 109 -17.03 7.98 -34.75
CA ASN A 109 -18.32 7.32 -34.72
C ASN A 109 -18.15 6.08 -33.85
N ALA A 110 -18.86 6.00 -32.72
CA ALA A 110 -18.89 4.79 -31.91
C ALA A 110 -19.40 3.63 -32.77
N SER A 111 -18.50 2.78 -33.24
CA SER A 111 -18.88 1.58 -33.97
C SER A 111 -19.63 0.67 -33.01
N ARG A 112 -20.84 0.28 -33.38
CA ARG A 112 -21.63 -0.67 -32.59
C ARG A 112 -20.82 -1.95 -32.48
N TRP A 113 -20.38 -2.27 -31.26
CA TRP A 113 -19.58 -3.45 -30.97
C TRP A 113 -20.25 -4.70 -31.54
N LYS A 114 -19.64 -5.33 -32.56
CA LYS A 114 -20.18 -6.52 -33.24
C LYS A 114 -19.88 -7.83 -32.49
N GLY A 115 -19.27 -7.75 -31.30
CA GLY A 115 -18.79 -8.92 -30.59
C GLY A 115 -17.53 -9.52 -31.21
N PHE A 116 -17.02 -10.57 -30.58
CA PHE A 116 -16.09 -11.51 -31.22
C PHE A 116 -16.80 -12.85 -31.33
N THR A 117 -16.60 -13.58 -32.43
CA THR A 117 -17.09 -14.96 -32.58
C THR A 117 -16.51 -15.89 -31.51
N ARG A 118 -15.36 -15.50 -30.92
CA ARG A 118 -14.71 -16.16 -29.78
C ARG A 118 -13.75 -15.20 -29.08
N SER A 119 -13.62 -15.28 -27.75
CA SER A 119 -12.66 -14.46 -27.00
C SER A 119 -11.21 -14.77 -27.45
N PRO A 120 -10.37 -13.75 -27.73
CA PRO A 120 -8.93 -13.95 -28.01
C PRO A 120 -8.20 -14.57 -26.82
N ILE A 121 -8.71 -14.32 -25.61
CA ILE A 121 -8.18 -14.85 -24.37
C ILE A 121 -8.66 -16.30 -24.22
N LYS A 122 -7.72 -17.25 -24.35
CA LYS A 122 -7.93 -18.66 -24.03
C LYS A 122 -7.89 -18.83 -22.50
N THR A 123 -8.98 -18.51 -21.82
CA THR A 123 -9.09 -18.61 -20.35
C THR A 123 -9.22 -20.04 -19.82
N ARG A 124 -9.28 -21.06 -20.69
CA ARG A 124 -9.27 -22.47 -20.30
C ARG A 124 -7.98 -23.15 -20.74
N SER A 125 -7.22 -23.63 -19.75
CA SER A 125 -6.27 -24.71 -19.96
C SER A 125 -7.03 -25.88 -20.60
N ARG A 126 -6.76 -26.16 -21.87
CA ARG A 126 -7.09 -27.48 -22.41
C ARG A 126 -6.11 -28.43 -21.71
N LEU A 127 -6.55 -29.04 -20.62
CA LEU A 127 -6.07 -30.37 -20.27
C LEU A 127 -6.18 -31.16 -21.58
N GLN A 128 -5.03 -31.51 -22.15
CA GLN A 128 -4.95 -32.49 -23.21
C GLN A 128 -5.61 -33.74 -22.66
N THR A 129 -6.88 -33.96 -23.03
CA THR A 129 -7.48 -35.28 -22.96
C THR A 129 -6.64 -36.14 -23.87
N ALA A 130 -5.72 -36.87 -23.24
CA ALA A 130 -4.97 -37.95 -23.84
C ALA A 130 -5.96 -38.83 -24.62
N THR A 131 -5.73 -38.90 -25.92
CA THR A 131 -6.43 -39.75 -26.87
C THR A 131 -6.24 -41.20 -26.46
N CYS A 132 -7.23 -41.76 -25.76
CA CYS A 132 -7.50 -43.20 -25.82
C CYS A 132 -8.29 -43.47 -27.11
N ASN A 133 -7.83 -44.47 -27.83
CA ASN A 133 -8.18 -44.79 -29.19
C ASN A 133 -9.57 -45.43 -29.35
N LYS A 134 -10.23 -45.06 -30.47
CA LYS A 134 -11.15 -45.83 -31.35
C LYS A 134 -12.62 -46.04 -30.90
N PRO A 135 -13.55 -46.34 -31.84
CA PRO A 135 -13.91 -45.57 -33.03
C PRO A 135 -15.45 -45.44 -33.20
N VAL A 136 -15.82 -44.61 -34.17
CA VAL A 136 -17.14 -44.33 -34.78
C VAL A 136 -18.11 -45.53 -34.83
N ILE A 137 -19.33 -45.33 -34.31
CA ILE A 137 -20.60 -45.81 -34.90
C ILE A 137 -21.69 -44.77 -34.62
N ASP A 138 -22.30 -44.26 -35.69
CA ASP A 138 -23.55 -43.49 -35.71
C ASP A 138 -24.72 -44.33 -35.19
N GLN A 139 -25.56 -43.77 -34.31
CA GLN A 139 -27.02 -43.76 -34.49
C GLN A 139 -27.72 -42.94 -33.40
N ALA A 140 -28.71 -42.20 -33.87
CA ALA A 140 -29.57 -41.27 -33.16
C ALA A 140 -30.36 -41.87 -31.99
N ARG A 141 -30.69 -41.01 -31.00
CA ARG A 141 -32.01 -40.98 -30.33
C ARG A 141 -32.19 -39.69 -29.54
N GLU A 142 -33.35 -39.07 -29.75
CA GLU A 142 -33.88 -37.87 -29.10
C GLU A 142 -34.24 -38.12 -27.62
N LYS A 143 -34.10 -37.06 -26.77
CA LYS A 143 -35.19 -36.37 -26.03
C LYS A 143 -34.69 -35.66 -24.74
N SER A 144 -35.20 -34.43 -24.52
CA SER A 144 -35.63 -33.76 -23.26
C SER A 144 -34.68 -33.74 -22.05
N ASP A 145 -34.51 -32.71 -21.23
CA ASP A 145 -35.06 -31.36 -21.06
C ASP A 145 -34.13 -30.60 -20.09
N GLU A 146 -34.41 -29.31 -19.90
CA GLU A 146 -34.09 -28.45 -18.73
C GLU A 146 -32.80 -27.61 -18.76
N ASP A 147 -33.02 -26.32 -19.02
CA ASP A 147 -32.16 -25.18 -18.65
C ASP A 147 -31.92 -25.17 -17.14
N ASP A 148 -30.67 -25.29 -16.71
CA ASP A 148 -30.21 -24.78 -15.40
C ASP A 148 -28.96 -23.92 -15.63
N ASP A 149 -29.22 -22.61 -15.75
CA ASP A 149 -28.22 -21.54 -15.71
C ASP A 149 -27.64 -21.45 -14.30
N ASN A 150 -26.57 -22.20 -14.03
CA ASN A 150 -25.70 -21.94 -12.87
C ASN A 150 -24.21 -22.18 -13.19
N PRO A 151 -23.37 -21.13 -13.22
CA PRO A 151 -21.92 -21.31 -13.36
C PRO A 151 -21.31 -21.75 -12.01
N PRO A 152 -20.52 -22.85 -11.96
CA PRO A 152 -19.87 -23.25 -10.72
C PRO A 152 -18.73 -22.29 -10.37
N THR A 153 -18.79 -21.75 -9.16
CA THR A 153 -17.79 -20.88 -8.54
C THR A 153 -16.61 -21.72 -8.04
N PRO A 154 -15.34 -21.47 -8.43
CA PRO A 154 -14.21 -22.20 -7.88
C PRO A 154 -13.64 -21.48 -6.65
N THR A 155 -13.95 -22.03 -5.47
CA THR A 155 -13.27 -21.75 -4.20
C THR A 155 -11.87 -22.38 -4.20
N PRO A 156 -10.80 -21.70 -3.75
CA PRO A 156 -9.46 -22.29 -3.71
C PRO A 156 -9.29 -23.17 -2.46
N SER A 157 -9.52 -24.46 -2.61
CA SER A 157 -9.16 -25.46 -1.61
C SER A 157 -7.69 -25.85 -1.72
N ARG A 158 -7.00 -25.62 -0.59
CA ARG A 158 -5.61 -25.92 -0.24
C ARG A 158 -5.25 -27.39 -0.52
N ILE A 159 -4.39 -27.65 -1.52
CA ILE A 159 -3.87 -29.00 -1.78
C ILE A 159 -2.53 -29.19 -1.04
N THR A 160 -2.62 -29.98 0.03
CA THR A 160 -1.53 -30.65 0.74
C THR A 160 -0.87 -31.69 -0.17
N ARG A 161 0.45 -31.60 -0.35
CA ARG A 161 1.24 -32.63 -1.07
C ARG A 161 1.35 -33.92 -0.23
N PRO A 162 1.11 -35.12 -0.79
CA PRO A 162 1.38 -36.36 -0.10
C PRO A 162 2.85 -36.77 -0.19
N ARG A 163 3.35 -37.33 0.93
CA ARG A 163 4.62 -38.07 1.07
C ARG A 163 4.48 -39.48 0.49
N ILE A 164 5.43 -39.88 -0.35
CA ILE A 164 5.87 -41.26 -0.64
C ILE A 164 7.38 -41.10 -0.88
N GLY A 165 8.34 -41.85 -0.35
CA GLY A 165 8.39 -43.18 0.24
C GLY A 165 9.74 -43.77 -0.21
N GLN A 166 10.59 -44.10 0.76
CA GLN A 166 12.00 -44.53 0.70
C GLN A 166 12.41 -45.53 -0.39
N VAL A 167 13.62 -45.39 -0.94
CA VAL A 167 14.52 -46.52 -1.27
C VAL A 167 15.97 -46.18 -0.90
N LYS A 168 16.63 -47.16 -0.29
CA LYS A 168 17.95 -47.16 0.36
C LYS A 168 19.11 -47.22 -0.65
N ALA A 169 20.22 -46.53 -0.35
CA ALA A 169 21.59 -47.01 -0.65
C ALA A 169 22.66 -46.29 0.21
N LYS A 170 23.45 -47.06 0.97
CA LYS A 170 24.81 -46.75 1.47
C LYS A 170 25.77 -47.59 0.62
N PRO A 171 27.03 -47.19 0.35
CA PRO A 171 28.10 -47.03 1.36
C PRO A 171 28.97 -45.77 1.03
N GLU A 172 30.10 -45.36 1.63
CA GLU A 172 31.12 -45.99 2.45
C GLU A 172 32.00 -44.89 3.10
N LYS A 173 32.73 -45.24 4.16
CA LYS A 173 33.63 -44.37 4.92
C LYS A 173 34.92 -44.06 4.14
N ARG A 174 35.37 -42.80 4.15
CA ARG A 174 36.82 -42.48 4.15
C ARG A 174 37.11 -41.36 5.13
N GLN A 175 37.82 -41.73 6.20
CA GLN A 175 38.47 -40.83 7.13
C GLN A 175 39.74 -40.26 6.47
N ARG A 176 39.99 -38.96 6.61
CA ARG A 176 41.34 -38.42 6.68
C ARG A 176 41.36 -37.24 7.63
N ALA A 177 42.29 -37.32 8.58
CA ALA A 177 42.45 -36.39 9.68
C ALA A 177 43.43 -35.26 9.35
N SER A 178 43.35 -34.20 10.19
CA SER A 178 44.35 -33.15 10.43
C SER A 178 44.39 -32.03 9.37
N ARG A 179 44.48 -30.73 9.67
CA ARG A 179 45.01 -29.98 10.83
C ARG A 179 44.26 -28.64 10.95
N GLY A 180 44.13 -28.13 12.16
CA GLY A 180 43.30 -26.97 12.47
C GLY A 180 43.87 -25.61 12.10
N SER A 181 43.02 -24.59 12.25
CA SER A 181 43.41 -23.28 12.73
C SER A 181 42.25 -22.66 13.50
N LYS A 182 42.54 -22.18 14.71
CA LYS A 182 41.61 -21.42 15.56
C LYS A 182 41.38 -20.06 14.90
N SER A 183 40.11 -19.68 14.75
CA SER A 183 39.73 -18.28 14.60
C SER A 183 38.55 -18.01 15.51
N TYR A 184 38.84 -17.32 16.61
CA TYR A 184 37.86 -16.74 17.51
C TYR A 184 37.24 -15.56 16.75
N SER A 185 36.02 -15.69 16.26
CA SER A 185 35.24 -14.57 15.74
C SER A 185 34.03 -14.38 16.63
N THR A 186 34.12 -13.30 17.41
CA THR A 186 33.08 -12.70 18.22
C THR A 186 31.75 -12.72 17.47
N GLU A 187 30.76 -13.42 18.05
CA GLU A 187 29.37 -13.31 17.66
C GLU A 187 28.92 -11.86 17.95
N GLN A 188 29.09 -11.00 16.94
CA GLN A 188 28.34 -9.75 16.89
C GLN A 188 26.88 -10.16 16.68
N GLU A 189 26.09 -10.03 17.72
CA GLU A 189 24.63 -9.98 17.63
C GLU A 189 24.27 -8.88 16.62
N VAL A 190 24.08 -9.29 15.37
CA VAL A 190 23.43 -8.47 14.37
C VAL A 190 22.01 -8.34 14.88
N GLU A 191 21.69 -7.18 15.45
CA GLU A 191 20.32 -6.75 15.71
C GLU A 191 19.52 -7.05 14.45
N GLU A 192 18.68 -8.10 14.49
CA GLU A 192 17.73 -8.39 13.42
C GLU A 192 16.81 -7.19 13.34
N VAL A 193 17.15 -6.24 12.46
CA VAL A 193 16.25 -5.17 12.04
C VAL A 193 15.09 -5.88 11.35
N SER A 194 14.08 -6.23 12.14
CA SER A 194 12.91 -6.96 11.66
C SER A 194 12.38 -6.28 10.41
N THR A 195 12.48 -6.98 9.29
CA THR A 195 12.10 -6.53 7.93
C THR A 195 10.57 -6.40 7.77
N THR A 196 9.82 -6.70 8.83
CA THR A 196 8.37 -6.65 8.89
C THR A 196 7.87 -5.22 8.70
N ARG A 197 7.02 -5.04 7.68
CA ARG A 197 6.34 -3.77 7.42
C ARG A 197 5.44 -3.42 8.59
N ILE A 198 5.30 -2.13 8.90
CA ILE A 198 4.41 -1.65 9.95
C ILE A 198 2.96 -2.15 9.80
N GLU A 199 2.52 -2.39 8.56
CA GLU A 199 1.18 -2.89 8.23
C GLU A 199 0.88 -4.21 8.94
N ASP A 200 1.86 -5.11 8.92
CA ASP A 200 1.75 -6.48 9.42
C ASP A 200 2.04 -6.57 10.93
N ARG A 201 2.58 -5.50 11.53
CA ARG A 201 2.90 -5.49 12.96
C ARG A 201 1.64 -5.42 13.82
N PRO A 202 1.50 -6.24 14.86
CA PRO A 202 0.34 -6.17 15.73
C PRO A 202 0.36 -4.92 16.60
N TYR A 203 -0.82 -4.44 17.00
CA TYR A 203 -0.94 -3.34 17.95
C TYR A 203 -0.67 -3.82 19.38
N CYS A 204 -0.14 -2.95 20.22
CA CYS A 204 -0.09 -3.18 21.67
C CYS A 204 -1.51 -3.21 22.25
N THR A 205 -1.72 -4.03 23.29
CA THR A 205 -2.99 -4.08 24.01
C THR A 205 -3.26 -2.77 24.75
N GLN A 206 -4.55 -2.47 24.99
CA GLN A 206 -4.92 -1.27 25.75
C GLN A 206 -4.38 -1.31 27.17
N LYS A 207 -4.34 -2.49 27.81
CA LYS A 207 -3.75 -2.68 29.14
C LYS A 207 -2.25 -2.37 29.14
N CYS A 208 -1.51 -2.80 28.12
CA CYS A 208 -0.10 -2.46 27.94
C CYS A 208 0.12 -0.95 27.76
N LEU A 209 -0.69 -0.29 26.92
CA LEU A 209 -0.59 1.16 26.73
C LEU A 209 -1.00 1.95 27.98
N LEU A 210 -1.96 1.45 28.75
CA LEU A 210 -2.32 2.04 30.05
C LEU A 210 -1.13 1.93 31.02
N GLY A 211 -0.50 0.76 31.11
CA GLY A 211 0.74 0.54 31.87
C GLY A 211 1.82 1.56 31.51
N LEU A 212 2.04 1.82 30.22
CA LEU A 212 2.94 2.88 29.76
C LEU A 212 2.49 4.29 30.22
N ALA A 213 1.19 4.58 30.19
CA ALA A 213 0.64 5.89 30.52
C ALA A 213 0.78 6.26 32.02
N ILE A 214 0.60 5.27 32.91
CA ILE A 214 0.64 5.44 34.37
C ILE A 214 1.88 4.83 35.04
N SER A 215 2.85 4.33 34.26
CA SER A 215 4.05 3.63 34.77
C SER A 215 3.72 2.38 35.60
N GLY A 216 2.75 1.58 35.12
CA GLY A 216 2.36 0.29 35.69
C GLY A 216 3.21 -0.88 35.18
N THR A 217 2.68 -2.10 35.32
CA THR A 217 3.32 -3.34 34.85
C THR A 217 3.06 -3.58 33.36
N LEU A 218 3.96 -4.33 32.72
CA LEU A 218 3.74 -4.83 31.38
C LEU A 218 2.55 -5.80 31.34
N ASP A 219 1.87 -5.85 30.20
CA ASP A 219 0.80 -6.81 29.96
C ASP A 219 1.37 -8.05 29.26
N GLU A 220 1.30 -9.21 29.91
CA GLU A 220 1.85 -10.47 29.40
C GLU A 220 1.20 -10.94 28.09
N GLN A 221 -0.03 -10.46 27.82
CA GLN A 221 -0.78 -10.75 26.60
C GLN A 221 -0.45 -9.80 25.45
N CYS A 222 0.43 -8.81 25.66
CA CYS A 222 0.83 -7.90 24.59
C CYS A 222 1.64 -8.64 23.52
N PRO A 223 1.23 -8.60 22.24
CA PRO A 223 1.98 -9.28 21.18
C PRO A 223 3.37 -8.69 20.95
N ASN A 224 3.60 -7.44 21.39
CA ASN A 224 4.88 -6.73 21.29
C ASN A 224 5.69 -6.78 22.61
N LEU A 225 5.30 -7.62 23.58
CA LEU A 225 5.92 -7.66 24.91
C LEU A 225 7.44 -7.81 24.87
N ARG A 226 7.94 -8.67 23.97
CA ARG A 226 9.37 -8.96 23.80
C ARG A 226 10.19 -7.71 23.46
N ASP A 227 9.59 -6.77 22.73
CA ASP A 227 10.25 -5.54 22.31
C ASP A 227 10.26 -4.47 23.43
N HIS A 228 9.40 -4.58 24.44
CA HIS A 228 9.26 -3.56 25.50
C HIS A 228 10.39 -3.59 26.54
N GLY A 229 11.13 -4.71 26.62
CA GLY A 229 12.07 -5.00 27.69
C GLY A 229 11.37 -5.42 28.99
N ASN A 230 12.02 -5.19 30.14
CA ASN A 230 11.52 -5.67 31.44
C ASN A 230 10.53 -4.73 32.13
N ARG A 231 10.44 -3.47 31.68
CA ARG A 231 9.55 -2.45 32.27
C ARG A 231 9.16 -1.40 31.25
N HIS A 232 8.02 -0.76 31.46
CA HIS A 232 7.63 0.38 30.65
C HIS A 232 8.63 1.53 30.75
N ILE A 233 8.90 2.17 29.61
CA ILE A 233 9.59 3.46 29.59
C ILE A 233 8.68 4.55 30.16
N LYS A 234 9.25 5.67 30.61
CA LYS A 234 8.44 6.82 31.03
C LYS A 234 7.66 7.34 29.82
N LYS A 235 6.40 7.74 30.04
CA LYS A 235 5.54 8.38 29.03
C LYS A 235 6.20 9.58 28.33
N SER A 236 6.93 10.42 29.08
CA SER A 236 7.69 11.54 28.52
C SER A 236 8.83 11.08 27.60
N THR A 237 9.51 10.00 27.96
CA THR A 237 10.53 9.37 27.11
C THR A 237 9.93 8.83 25.83
N PHE A 238 8.79 8.13 25.91
CA PHE A 238 8.07 7.66 24.73
C PHE A 238 7.74 8.82 23.76
N LEU A 239 7.10 9.89 24.25
CA LEU A 239 6.73 11.05 23.42
C LEU A 239 7.94 11.76 22.80
N ARG A 240 9.07 11.81 23.51
CA ARG A 240 10.32 12.37 23.00
C ARG A 240 10.92 11.49 21.90
N LEU A 241 11.00 10.18 22.14
CA LEU A 241 11.60 9.24 21.18
C LEU A 241 10.77 9.14 19.90
N ILE A 242 9.44 9.06 20.01
CA ILE A 242 8.59 9.00 18.82
C ILE A 242 8.68 10.29 18.00
N ARG A 243 8.78 11.45 18.65
CA ARG A 243 9.00 12.75 17.96
C ARG A 243 10.31 12.76 17.19
N ILE A 244 11.37 12.19 17.76
CA ILE A 244 12.68 12.10 17.11
C ILE A 244 12.62 11.11 15.95
N GLN A 245 12.00 9.95 16.15
CA GLN A 245 11.87 8.93 15.12
C GLN A 245 11.08 9.44 13.91
N LEU A 246 9.91 10.05 14.12
CA LEU A 246 9.08 10.58 13.03
C LEU A 246 9.79 11.69 12.20
N ALA A 247 10.80 12.33 12.77
CA ALA A 247 11.62 13.32 12.08
C ALA A 247 12.83 12.72 11.34
N ARG A 248 13.26 11.51 11.69
CA ARG A 248 14.45 10.84 11.12
C ARG A 248 14.09 9.71 10.17
N ASP A 249 13.13 8.88 10.58
CA ASP A 249 12.62 7.77 9.79
C ASP A 249 11.58 8.30 8.79
N ARG A 250 12.09 8.70 7.62
CA ARG A 250 11.31 9.28 6.53
C ARG A 250 11.18 8.33 5.33
N SER A 251 11.69 7.10 5.44
CA SER A 251 11.72 6.13 4.35
C SER A 251 10.33 5.55 4.02
N ASN A 252 10.21 4.82 2.90
CA ASN A 252 8.98 4.07 2.57
C ASN A 252 8.68 2.95 3.58
N LYS A 253 9.73 2.47 4.27
CA LYS A 253 9.65 1.40 5.26
C LYS A 253 9.53 1.95 6.67
N ALA A 254 9.23 3.24 6.81
CA ALA A 254 9.15 3.89 8.10
C ALA A 254 8.13 3.21 9.01
N ASP A 255 8.43 3.21 10.31
CA ASP A 255 7.54 2.73 11.37
C ASP A 255 6.39 3.74 11.65
N CYS A 256 5.88 4.39 10.61
CA CYS A 256 4.70 5.24 10.60
C CYS A 256 4.00 5.16 9.25
N LYS A 257 2.67 4.99 9.25
CA LYS A 257 1.85 4.90 8.03
C LYS A 257 0.48 5.56 8.26
N PRO A 258 -0.05 6.35 7.32
CA PRO A 258 -1.45 6.77 7.36
C PRO A 258 -2.40 5.57 7.22
N LEU A 259 -3.46 5.55 8.01
CA LEU A 259 -4.55 4.56 7.93
C LEU A 259 -5.63 4.95 6.91
N TYR A 260 -5.53 6.13 6.31
CA TYR A 260 -6.53 6.69 5.37
C TYR A 260 -7.94 6.81 5.96
N VAL A 261 -8.03 6.82 7.29
CA VAL A 261 -9.25 7.15 8.03
C VAL A 261 -9.17 8.61 8.43
N LYS A 262 -10.04 9.43 7.84
CA LYS A 262 -10.12 10.87 8.07
C LYS A 262 -11.43 11.20 8.79
N GLY A 263 -11.32 11.84 9.95
CA GLY A 263 -12.45 12.50 10.61
C GLY A 263 -12.56 13.97 10.18
N ALA A 264 -13.47 14.72 10.80
CA ALA A 264 -13.69 16.13 10.46
C ALA A 264 -12.44 17.02 10.54
N ARG A 265 -11.49 16.71 11.46
CA ARG A 265 -10.30 17.55 11.75
C ARG A 265 -8.96 16.82 11.75
N GLY A 266 -8.96 15.50 11.57
CA GLY A 266 -7.75 14.73 11.78
C GLY A 266 -7.74 13.39 11.09
N THR A 267 -6.53 12.87 10.89
CA THR A 267 -6.26 11.61 10.21
C THR A 267 -5.55 10.64 11.14
N LEU A 268 -5.87 9.36 11.02
CA LEU A 268 -5.26 8.32 11.83
C LEU A 268 -4.00 7.75 11.17
N PHE A 269 -3.03 7.42 12.00
CA PHE A 269 -1.76 6.81 11.63
C PHE A 269 -1.53 5.57 12.48
N LYS A 270 -0.97 4.53 11.88
CA LYS A 270 -0.32 3.46 12.62
C LYS A 270 1.12 3.88 12.85
N ILE A 271 1.56 3.85 14.10
CA ILE A 271 2.94 4.19 14.47
C ILE A 271 3.53 3.07 15.33
N ARG A 272 4.83 2.85 15.19
CA ARG A 272 5.61 2.00 16.08
C ARG A 272 6.81 2.78 16.61
N LEU A 273 7.08 2.74 17.91
CA LEU A 273 8.36 3.22 18.43
C LEU A 273 9.40 2.13 18.21
N SER A 274 10.31 2.32 17.26
CA SER A 274 11.17 1.24 16.75
C SER A 274 12.05 0.60 17.82
N SER A 275 12.55 1.45 18.72
CA SER A 275 13.45 1.07 19.81
C SER A 275 12.81 0.24 20.93
N HIS A 276 11.48 0.25 21.07
CA HIS A 276 10.79 -0.41 22.18
C HIS A 276 9.51 -1.16 21.75
N GLY A 277 9.25 -1.26 20.44
CA GLY A 277 8.11 -1.97 19.85
C GLY A 277 6.70 -1.49 20.19
N TYR A 278 6.54 -0.35 20.87
CA TYR A 278 5.21 0.20 21.14
C TYR A 278 4.50 0.55 19.83
N THR A 279 3.51 -0.25 19.45
CA THR A 279 2.73 -0.08 18.22
C THR A 279 1.30 0.32 18.55
N LEU A 280 0.86 1.47 18.04
CA LEU A 280 -0.43 2.07 18.39
C LEU A 280 -0.96 2.94 17.25
N VAL A 281 -2.19 3.42 17.43
CA VAL A 281 -2.79 4.44 16.56
C VAL A 281 -2.41 5.83 17.08
N ALA A 282 -2.08 6.74 16.19
CA ALA A 282 -1.89 8.16 16.45
C ALA A 282 -2.85 8.99 15.60
N LYS A 283 -3.13 10.21 16.04
CA LYS A 283 -4.04 11.15 15.36
C LYS A 283 -3.27 12.40 14.95
N GLY A 284 -3.10 12.60 13.65
CA GLY A 284 -2.56 13.84 13.10
C GLY A 284 -3.64 14.88 12.86
N MET A 285 -3.34 16.14 13.17
CA MET A 285 -4.15 17.31 12.84
C MET A 285 -3.29 18.39 12.18
N GLU A 286 -3.93 19.30 11.44
CA GLU A 286 -3.25 20.46 10.88
C GLU A 286 -2.93 21.50 11.97
N GLU A 287 -1.97 22.39 11.69
CA GLU A 287 -1.50 23.40 12.65
C GLU A 287 -2.64 24.29 13.19
N HIS A 288 -3.61 24.64 12.35
CA HIS A 288 -4.76 25.47 12.75
C HIS A 288 -5.75 24.74 13.67
N ASP A 289 -5.74 23.41 13.71
CA ASP A 289 -6.63 22.57 14.52
C ASP A 289 -6.02 22.15 15.89
N ILE A 290 -4.82 22.64 16.22
CA ILE A 290 -4.11 22.27 17.47
C ILE A 290 -4.96 22.58 18.72
N SER A 291 -5.76 23.64 18.70
CA SER A 291 -6.64 24.00 19.83
C SER A 291 -7.65 22.89 20.15
N HIS A 292 -8.24 22.28 19.12
CA HIS A 292 -9.16 21.15 19.26
C HIS A 292 -8.46 19.91 19.81
N LEU A 293 -7.22 19.68 19.38
CA LEU A 293 -6.43 18.57 19.87
C LEU A 293 -6.11 18.69 21.36
N LEU A 294 -5.79 19.90 21.82
CA LEU A 294 -5.58 20.16 23.24
C LEU A 294 -6.87 19.99 24.05
N GLN A 295 -8.01 20.36 23.48
CA GLN A 295 -9.32 20.15 24.12
C GLN A 295 -9.65 18.65 24.24
N GLU A 296 -9.42 17.87 23.19
CA GLU A 296 -9.58 16.41 23.20
C GLU A 296 -8.71 15.76 24.28
N ARG A 297 -7.44 16.18 24.40
CA ARG A 297 -6.55 15.74 25.48
C ARG A 297 -7.08 16.08 26.87
N LYS A 298 -7.67 17.27 27.06
CA LYS A 298 -8.28 17.65 28.35
C LYS A 298 -9.44 16.72 28.72
N VAL A 299 -10.27 16.34 27.74
CA VAL A 299 -11.36 15.36 27.95
C VAL A 299 -10.79 14.01 28.37
N HIS A 300 -9.79 13.48 27.64
CA HIS A 300 -9.12 12.24 28.04
C HIS A 300 -8.55 12.31 29.46
N ASN A 301 -7.93 13.42 29.84
CA ASN A 301 -7.39 13.61 31.19
C ASN A 301 -8.49 13.57 32.29
N ARG A 302 -9.67 14.13 32.01
CA ARG A 302 -10.82 14.07 32.94
C ARG A 302 -11.38 12.66 33.06
N LEU A 303 -11.38 11.90 31.96
CA LEU A 303 -11.87 10.52 31.89
C LEU A 303 -10.77 9.48 32.17
N ARG A 304 -9.75 9.83 32.97
CA ARG A 304 -8.58 8.96 33.22
C ARG A 304 -8.96 7.58 33.75
N SER A 305 -9.97 7.49 34.61
CA SER A 305 -10.45 6.22 35.19
C SER A 305 -11.10 5.28 34.17
N LEU A 306 -11.55 5.80 33.03
CA LEU A 306 -12.21 5.02 31.97
C LEU A 306 -11.24 4.56 30.87
N GLN A 307 -10.00 5.08 30.86
CA GLN A 307 -9.01 4.77 29.84
C GLN A 307 -8.52 3.33 29.95
N GLY A 308 -8.43 2.66 28.80
CA GLY A 308 -8.03 1.26 28.69
C GLY A 308 -9.18 0.27 28.84
N ASN A 309 -10.36 0.74 29.27
CA ASN A 309 -11.57 -0.06 29.41
C ASN A 309 -12.66 0.42 28.44
N CYS A 310 -13.29 1.57 28.75
CA CYS A 310 -14.41 2.10 27.98
C CYS A 310 -13.97 3.09 26.89
N ILE A 311 -12.84 3.76 27.12
CA ILE A 311 -12.24 4.67 26.15
C ILE A 311 -10.77 4.32 25.91
N PRO A 312 -10.23 4.69 24.75
CA PRO A 312 -8.82 4.42 24.48
C PRO A 312 -7.85 5.22 25.36
N VAL A 313 -6.64 4.69 25.52
CA VAL A 313 -5.57 5.30 26.33
C VAL A 313 -4.90 6.47 25.61
N CYS A 314 -4.96 7.68 26.16
CA CYS A 314 -4.23 8.83 25.63
C CYS A 314 -2.83 8.96 26.26
N LEU A 315 -1.78 8.70 25.47
CA LEU A 315 -0.38 8.88 25.90
C LEU A 315 0.05 10.36 25.89
N GLY A 316 -0.60 11.20 25.10
CA GLY A 316 -0.42 12.65 25.11
C GLY A 316 -0.25 13.24 23.72
N THR A 317 0.23 14.48 23.67
CA THR A 317 0.39 15.23 22.43
C THR A 317 1.85 15.60 22.23
N SER A 318 2.30 15.63 20.97
CA SER A 318 3.66 16.01 20.60
C SER A 318 3.63 16.83 19.31
N ASN A 319 4.42 17.89 19.23
CA ASN A 319 4.52 18.65 17.99
C ASN A 319 5.60 18.02 17.11
N LEU A 320 5.33 17.81 15.83
CA LEU A 320 6.36 17.29 14.93
C LEU A 320 7.47 18.31 14.67
N LYS A 321 8.65 17.83 14.30
CA LYS A 321 9.75 18.68 13.82
C LYS A 321 9.62 18.99 12.33
N LEU A 322 9.19 18.00 11.56
CA LEU A 322 8.95 18.08 10.12
C LEU A 322 7.47 17.76 9.84
N PRO A 323 6.86 18.32 8.79
CA PRO A 323 5.52 17.94 8.38
C PRO A 323 5.48 16.44 8.04
N TYR A 324 4.43 15.76 8.48
CA TYR A 324 4.17 14.40 8.06
C TYR A 324 3.08 14.40 6.98
N TYR A 325 3.45 14.13 5.74
CA TYR A 325 2.58 14.20 4.59
C TYR A 325 1.60 13.04 4.58
N TYR A 326 0.34 13.37 4.37
CA TYR A 326 -0.77 12.43 4.25
C TYR A 326 -1.83 13.04 3.34
N ASP A 327 -2.32 12.23 2.41
CA ASP A 327 -3.51 12.42 1.58
C ASP A 327 -3.54 13.46 0.42
N LEU A 328 -4.39 13.07 -0.53
CA LEU A 328 -4.66 13.48 -1.91
C LEU A 328 -5.68 14.62 -2.07
N SER A 329 -6.02 15.42 -1.05
CA SER A 329 -7.25 16.23 -1.11
C SER A 329 -7.15 17.74 -0.91
N VAL A 330 -6.00 18.36 -0.59
CA VAL A 330 -5.94 19.84 -0.49
C VAL A 330 -4.84 20.46 -1.37
N PRO A 331 -5.17 21.34 -2.33
CA PRO A 331 -4.20 21.89 -3.28
C PRO A 331 -3.34 23.05 -2.73
N TYR A 332 -3.71 23.63 -1.59
CA TYR A 332 -3.05 24.85 -1.09
C TYR A 332 -2.87 24.84 0.43
N SER A 333 -1.94 24.03 0.93
CA SER A 333 -1.25 24.40 2.16
C SER A 333 0.09 23.67 2.22
N LYS A 334 1.17 24.43 2.42
CA LYS A 334 2.43 23.90 2.98
C LYS A 334 2.08 23.41 4.38
N CYS A 335 1.58 22.19 4.46
CA CYS A 335 0.81 21.73 5.60
C CYS A 335 1.78 21.26 6.69
N LYS A 336 2.14 22.17 7.60
CA LYS A 336 2.80 21.84 8.86
C LYS A 336 1.82 21.03 9.68
N LYS A 337 1.98 19.71 9.65
CA LYS A 337 1.06 18.76 10.29
C LYS A 337 1.62 18.39 11.66
N SER A 338 0.79 18.50 12.69
CA SER A 338 1.13 18.10 14.05
C SER A 338 0.57 16.68 14.30
N ILE A 339 1.39 15.75 14.80
CA ILE A 339 0.91 14.42 15.21
C ILE A 339 0.68 14.44 16.71
N ALA A 340 -0.58 14.47 17.14
CA ALA A 340 -0.87 13.96 18.45
C ALA A 340 -0.81 12.45 18.47
N VAL A 341 -0.13 11.92 19.47
CA VAL A 341 -0.25 10.51 19.80
C VAL A 341 -1.42 10.34 20.77
N ASN A 342 -2.64 10.61 20.28
CA ASN A 342 -3.82 10.07 20.93
C ASN A 342 -3.85 8.58 20.58
N ALA A 343 -3.50 7.71 21.54
CA ALA A 343 -3.68 6.27 21.40
C ALA A 343 -5.17 5.94 21.45
N ALA A 344 -5.86 6.27 20.37
CA ALA A 344 -7.23 5.89 20.13
C ALA A 344 -7.24 4.50 19.49
N ALA A 345 -7.05 3.42 20.27
CA ALA A 345 -7.51 2.12 19.80
C ALA A 345 -9.01 2.01 20.10
N GLN A 346 -9.84 2.38 19.12
CA GLN A 346 -11.16 1.76 18.99
C GLN A 346 -11.04 0.55 18.07
N ALA A 347 -11.85 -0.46 18.39
CA ALA A 347 -11.72 -1.84 17.96
C ALA A 347 -11.63 -2.01 16.44
N SER A 348 -10.57 -2.67 15.99
CA SER A 348 -10.45 -3.30 14.67
C SER A 348 -11.33 -4.55 14.55
N HIS A 349 -12.51 -4.56 15.14
CA HIS A 349 -13.43 -5.70 15.11
C HIS A 349 -14.70 -5.43 14.31
N GLU A 350 -14.73 -4.49 13.36
CA GLU A 350 -15.92 -4.34 12.49
C GLU A 350 -15.72 -3.54 11.19
N VAL A 351 -14.56 -3.65 10.51
CA VAL A 351 -14.34 -2.97 9.20
C VAL A 351 -14.36 -3.94 8.01
N SER A 352 -14.64 -5.24 8.21
CA SER A 352 -14.67 -6.24 7.11
C SER A 352 -16.02 -6.93 6.88
N ARG A 353 -17.14 -6.46 7.45
CA ARG A 353 -18.46 -7.09 7.20
C ARG A 353 -19.61 -6.10 7.10
N THR A 354 -19.57 -5.18 6.14
CA THR A 354 -20.79 -4.55 5.61
C THR A 354 -20.48 -3.85 4.28
N THR A 355 -20.13 -4.65 3.29
CA THR A 355 -20.37 -4.37 1.86
C THR A 355 -20.36 -5.73 1.16
N ARG A 356 -21.50 -6.41 1.25
CA ARG A 356 -21.90 -7.44 0.30
C ARG A 356 -23.15 -6.94 -0.40
#